data_AF-I4AID1-F1
#
_entry.id   AF-I4AID1-F1
#
_cell.length_a   1.000
_cell.length_b   1.000
_cell.length_c   1.000
_cell.angle_alpha   90.00
_cell.angle_beta   90.00
_cell.angle_gamma   90.00
#
_symmetry.space_group_name_H-M   'P 1'
#
loop_
_entity.id
_entity.type
_entity.pdbx_description
1 polymer ?
#
loop_
_entity_poly.entity_id
_entity_poly.type
_entity_poly.pdbx_seq_one_letter_code
_entity_poly.pdbx_strand_id
1 'polypeptide(L)'
;MNPSKWLWLASLALLPFLFAKTGQTQVDSVLFRTAIWSVANFLILALSFKEISFSIFKKIGVLSFLGYASVAILSYLLVHFLYSPYQMEGISEIVRLINSFFSIIFSIHFIKKEENTLSLLAKIISLQAVILAIIGILQTMGVLENCADGVAPCGFLVNRNLFGSYLVLGLPFILLGFHNTIKNKDRIKNNFVNVVFYLTGISIILNGIYLSQTRSAYVATAFIGLVYGLYFLLNLRFLYVALVILFFGSIGGFTFYQYSILNPDNFNQNSKEKSWRDLTKTDSQAERLLMWEKTISMIKENPILGVGFQNWKYQIPKYTLEGLRSEKNEVNAQRPHNDYLWIAAESGIITLLFYLFLMGYLIYIGIKHKSILVLVVFAFLIDSIFSFPKERIVHTLILATSIGIILRDDKKLFHKNSTQKEEVSEIKQEEKIILETPKPTKKQKKKKKNIQNQTQKVPQKPQIILPSIKAIPNYFAYSSLLILGICFYVSFVQNRDKAKTINLLSYNQSRNFKAVLPLADQLNSYFVPSDYFINSIYMHKGYAYLNLQNPKAAKENYLKGLEQMPYSIALLKQVAVLYQNEKKYDSAIFHYDKMQKIIPHLPETYQQIYNNYLLKGDTLNAKKMIEKCPAPCK
;
A
#
# COMPACT_ATOMS: atom_id res chain seq x y z
N MET A 1 19.41 -7.75 26.39
CA MET A 1 18.15 -7.74 25.61
C MET A 1 18.25 -6.58 24.61
N ASN A 2 18.03 -6.77 23.29
CA ASN A 2 18.16 -5.69 22.31
C ASN A 2 16.81 -4.92 22.19
N PRO A 3 16.68 -3.70 22.75
CA PRO A 3 15.40 -2.98 22.79
C PRO A 3 14.88 -2.62 21.40
N SER A 4 15.78 -2.27 20.46
CA SER A 4 15.41 -1.91 19.09
C SER A 4 14.76 -3.06 18.32
N LYS A 5 15.25 -4.29 18.52
CA LYS A 5 14.69 -5.52 17.93
C LYS A 5 13.27 -5.77 18.43
N TRP A 6 13.05 -5.65 19.73
CA TRP A 6 11.73 -5.87 20.33
C TRP A 6 10.74 -4.78 19.93
N LEU A 7 11.19 -3.53 19.79
CA LEU A 7 10.36 -2.45 19.26
C LEU A 7 9.95 -2.71 17.80
N TRP A 8 10.87 -3.21 16.96
CA TRP A 8 10.57 -3.62 15.59
C TRP A 8 9.58 -4.79 15.52
N LEU A 9 9.75 -5.82 16.36
CA LEU A 9 8.79 -6.93 16.43
C LEU A 9 7.42 -6.47 16.96
N ALA A 10 7.40 -5.58 17.96
CA ALA A 10 6.17 -5.04 18.52
C ALA A 10 5.40 -4.17 17.50
N SER A 11 6.10 -3.35 16.69
CA SER A 11 5.44 -2.57 15.65
C SER A 11 4.76 -3.46 14.62
N LEU A 12 5.42 -4.54 14.18
CA LEU A 12 4.85 -5.56 13.29
C LEU A 12 3.65 -6.29 13.92
N ALA A 13 3.74 -6.62 15.21
CA ALA A 13 2.68 -7.33 15.92
C ALA A 13 1.42 -6.47 16.14
N LEU A 14 1.58 -5.20 16.48
CA LEU A 14 0.49 -4.36 16.99
C LEU A 14 -0.21 -3.52 15.91
N LEU A 15 0.52 -3.06 14.87
CA LEU A 15 -0.04 -2.11 13.89
C LEU A 15 -1.39 -2.54 13.27
N PRO A 16 -1.57 -3.81 12.89
CA PRO A 16 -2.82 -4.30 12.29
C PRO A 16 -4.03 -4.28 13.22
N PHE A 17 -3.81 -4.20 14.54
CA PHE A 17 -4.86 -4.11 15.54
C PHE A 17 -5.19 -2.67 15.96
N LEU A 18 -4.42 -1.68 15.49
CA LEU A 18 -4.67 -0.27 15.77
C LEU A 18 -5.77 0.24 14.84
N PHE A 19 -6.89 0.70 15.38
CA PHE A 19 -7.96 1.34 14.62
C PHE A 19 -8.47 2.57 15.37
N ALA A 20 -9.06 3.50 14.63
CA ALA A 20 -9.78 4.63 15.20
C ALA A 20 -11.28 4.37 15.08
N LYS A 21 -12.04 4.68 16.13
CA LYS A 21 -13.51 4.73 16.10
C LYS A 21 -13.97 6.15 16.33
N THR A 22 -15.06 6.53 15.69
CA THR A 22 -15.81 7.74 16.00
C THR A 22 -17.29 7.36 16.04
N GLY A 23 -17.89 7.39 17.23
CA GLY A 23 -19.19 6.74 17.45
C GLY A 23 -19.11 5.23 17.19
N GLN A 24 -20.06 4.70 16.43
CA GLN A 24 -20.13 3.28 16.04
C GLN A 24 -19.32 2.96 14.76
N THR A 25 -18.77 3.95 14.06
CA THR A 25 -18.05 3.73 12.79
C THR A 25 -16.54 3.68 12.98
N GLN A 26 -15.89 2.65 12.41
CA GLN A 26 -14.44 2.64 12.24
C GLN A 26 -14.06 3.70 11.19
N VAL A 27 -13.11 4.58 11.53
CA VAL A 27 -12.57 5.59 10.61
C VAL A 27 -11.32 5.01 9.96
N ASP A 28 -11.07 5.36 8.69
CA ASP A 28 -9.86 4.94 7.99
C ASP A 28 -8.60 5.32 8.79
N SER A 29 -7.94 4.30 9.33
CA SER A 29 -6.83 4.45 10.27
C SER A 29 -5.48 4.57 9.57
N VAL A 30 -5.45 4.78 8.25
CA VAL A 30 -4.20 4.93 7.48
C VAL A 30 -3.32 6.03 8.08
N LEU A 31 -3.78 7.27 8.18
CA LEU A 31 -2.92 8.37 8.65
C LEU A 31 -2.41 8.13 10.09
N PHE A 32 -3.28 7.62 10.97
CA PHE A 32 -2.92 7.26 12.34
C PHE A 32 -1.85 6.16 12.40
N ARG A 33 -2.03 5.07 11.65
CA ARG A 33 -1.04 3.98 11.54
C ARG A 33 0.27 4.47 10.93
N THR A 34 0.24 5.40 9.97
CA THR A 34 1.46 5.98 9.36
C THR A 34 2.26 6.77 10.39
N ALA A 35 1.59 7.56 11.22
CA ALA A 35 2.25 8.31 12.29
C ALA A 35 2.94 7.36 13.28
N ILE A 36 2.25 6.31 13.73
CA ILE A 36 2.81 5.31 14.66
C ILE A 36 3.97 4.54 14.02
N TRP A 37 3.84 4.15 12.75
CA TRP A 37 4.91 3.49 12.02
C TRP A 37 6.16 4.38 11.87
N SER A 38 5.95 5.68 11.60
CA SER A 38 7.03 6.68 11.51
C SER A 38 7.77 6.85 12.83
N VAL A 39 7.04 6.96 13.95
CA VAL A 39 7.65 7.01 15.29
C VAL A 39 8.39 5.72 15.62
N ALA A 40 7.81 4.56 15.32
CA ALA A 40 8.46 3.28 15.55
C ALA A 40 9.79 3.21 14.78
N ASN A 41 9.80 3.57 13.49
CA ASN A 41 11.01 3.58 12.67
C ASN A 41 12.05 4.59 13.17
N PHE A 42 11.61 5.78 13.59
CA PHE A 42 12.49 6.78 14.21
C PHE A 42 13.19 6.22 15.46
N LEU A 43 12.42 5.64 16.38
CA LEU A 43 12.95 5.08 17.63
C LEU A 43 13.85 3.86 17.38
N ILE A 44 13.48 2.97 16.45
CA ILE A 44 14.31 1.83 16.06
C ILE A 44 15.66 2.34 15.53
N LEU A 45 15.67 3.33 14.64
CA LEU A 45 16.90 3.90 14.11
C LEU A 45 17.73 4.57 15.22
N ALA A 46 17.11 5.38 16.07
CA ALA A 46 17.79 6.09 17.15
C ALA A 46 18.50 5.12 18.11
N LEU A 47 17.88 3.98 18.39
CA LEU A 47 18.41 2.95 19.28
C LEU A 47 19.42 2.00 18.62
N SER A 48 19.46 1.92 17.28
CA SER A 48 20.26 0.90 16.56
C SER A 48 21.22 1.42 15.51
N PHE A 49 21.27 2.73 15.20
CA PHE A 49 22.07 3.25 14.06
C PHE A 49 23.56 2.92 14.16
N LYS A 50 24.12 2.81 15.37
CA LYS A 50 25.52 2.39 15.61
C LYS A 50 25.76 0.91 15.31
N GLU A 51 24.71 0.10 15.34
CA GLU A 51 24.76 -1.35 15.07
C GLU A 51 24.50 -1.68 13.59
N ILE A 52 23.80 -0.80 12.86
CA ILE A 52 23.43 -1.04 11.47
C ILE A 52 24.65 -0.80 10.56
N SER A 53 24.94 -1.78 9.70
CA SER A 53 26.02 -1.64 8.71
C SER A 53 25.64 -0.64 7.61
N PHE A 54 26.50 0.35 7.37
CA PHE A 54 26.32 1.31 6.27
C PHE A 54 26.27 0.64 4.89
N SER A 55 26.87 -0.55 4.75
CA SER A 55 26.81 -1.33 3.52
C SER A 55 25.39 -1.70 3.10
N ILE A 56 24.46 -1.86 4.06
CA ILE A 56 23.05 -2.18 3.80
C ILE A 56 22.40 -0.99 3.06
N PHE A 57 22.61 0.24 3.54
CA PHE A 57 22.09 1.45 2.90
C PHE A 57 22.66 1.63 1.49
N LYS A 58 23.99 1.51 1.35
CA LYS A 58 24.64 1.68 0.04
C LYS A 58 24.11 0.69 -0.99
N LYS A 59 23.95 -0.58 -0.61
CA LYS A 59 23.62 -1.65 -1.57
C LYS A 59 22.13 -1.73 -1.90
N ILE A 60 21.24 -1.43 -0.95
CA ILE A 60 19.81 -1.29 -1.25
C ILE A 60 19.53 -0.01 -2.03
N GLY A 61 20.24 1.08 -1.70
CA GLY A 61 20.19 2.32 -2.47
C GLY A 61 20.56 2.10 -3.93
N VAL A 62 21.53 1.23 -4.21
CA VAL A 62 21.96 0.87 -5.57
C VAL A 62 20.98 -0.07 -6.30
N LEU A 63 20.17 -0.87 -5.59
CA LEU A 63 19.50 -1.99 -6.25
C LEU A 63 18.16 -1.68 -6.94
N SER A 64 17.32 -0.75 -6.47
CA SER A 64 16.04 -0.40 -7.17
C SER A 64 15.03 0.37 -6.31
N PHE A 65 15.12 0.32 -4.98
CA PHE A 65 14.14 1.00 -4.12
C PHE A 65 14.26 2.53 -4.25
N LEU A 66 15.49 3.06 -4.38
CA LEU A 66 15.69 4.45 -4.75
C LEU A 66 15.25 4.72 -6.19
N GLY A 67 15.36 3.80 -7.16
CA GLY A 67 14.87 4.06 -8.53
C GLY A 67 13.36 4.29 -8.59
N TYR A 68 12.56 3.35 -8.08
CA TYR A 68 11.10 3.51 -8.00
C TYR A 68 10.70 4.69 -7.12
N ALA A 69 11.24 4.79 -5.89
CA ALA A 69 10.88 5.88 -4.98
C ALA A 69 11.39 7.24 -5.48
N SER A 70 12.60 7.35 -6.01
CA SER A 70 13.13 8.62 -6.54
C SER A 70 12.46 9.03 -7.84
N VAL A 71 12.17 8.13 -8.76
CA VAL A 71 11.41 8.48 -9.97
C VAL A 71 9.99 8.88 -9.58
N ALA A 72 9.33 8.16 -8.67
CA ALA A 72 7.99 8.53 -8.23
C ALA A 72 7.97 9.84 -7.43
N ILE A 73 8.97 10.09 -6.58
CA ILE A 73 9.14 11.35 -5.83
C ILE A 73 9.51 12.50 -6.79
N LEU A 74 10.40 12.28 -7.76
CA LEU A 74 10.77 13.29 -8.76
C LEU A 74 9.59 13.59 -9.68
N SER A 75 8.83 12.59 -10.13
CA SER A 75 7.59 12.78 -10.87
C SER A 75 6.59 13.58 -10.03
N TYR A 76 6.41 13.25 -8.75
CA TYR A 76 5.54 14.01 -7.86
C TYR A 76 6.00 15.47 -7.68
N LEU A 77 7.28 15.70 -7.39
CA LEU A 77 7.84 17.03 -7.19
C LEU A 77 7.76 17.85 -8.49
N LEU A 78 8.02 17.24 -9.63
CA LEU A 78 7.93 17.87 -10.94
C LEU A 78 6.49 18.19 -11.32
N VAL A 79 5.55 17.27 -11.08
CA VAL A 79 4.11 17.52 -11.30
C VAL A 79 3.62 18.62 -10.37
N HIS A 80 3.99 18.61 -9.10
CA HIS A 80 3.62 19.67 -8.17
C HIS A 80 4.21 21.02 -8.57
N PHE A 81 5.46 21.05 -9.04
CA PHE A 81 6.12 22.26 -9.52
C PHE A 81 5.50 22.80 -10.82
N LEU A 82 5.24 21.94 -11.80
CA LEU A 82 4.70 22.32 -13.11
C LEU A 82 3.20 22.63 -13.06
N TYR A 83 2.49 21.98 -12.15
CA TYR A 83 1.06 22.11 -11.99
C TYR A 83 0.78 22.52 -10.54
N SER A 84 0.96 23.81 -10.31
CA SER A 84 0.74 24.53 -9.04
C SER A 84 -0.62 24.30 -8.33
N PRO A 85 -1.74 23.80 -8.92
CA PRO A 85 -2.96 23.56 -8.14
C PRO A 85 -2.98 22.27 -7.31
N TYR A 86 -1.91 21.46 -7.30
CA TYR A 86 -1.95 20.15 -6.64
C TYR A 86 -1.70 20.15 -5.14
N GLN A 87 -2.56 19.42 -4.44
CA GLN A 87 -2.66 19.39 -2.98
C GLN A 87 -1.53 18.55 -2.37
N MET A 88 -1.03 18.96 -1.20
CA MET A 88 0.08 18.29 -0.49
C MET A 88 -0.34 16.97 0.20
N GLU A 89 -1.56 16.48 -0.06
CA GLU A 89 -2.02 15.17 0.42
C GLU A 89 -1.15 14.02 -0.11
N GLY A 90 -0.54 14.20 -1.30
CA GLY A 90 0.40 13.27 -1.90
C GLY A 90 1.66 12.97 -1.08
N ILE A 91 2.02 13.84 -0.11
CA ILE A 91 3.14 13.58 0.81
C ILE A 91 2.92 12.30 1.62
N SER A 92 1.67 11.92 1.89
CA SER A 92 1.36 10.68 2.61
C SER A 92 1.91 9.43 1.91
N GLU A 93 1.96 9.42 0.57
CA GLU A 93 2.56 8.33 -0.23
C GLU A 93 4.09 8.33 -0.07
N ILE A 94 4.72 9.51 -0.11
CA ILE A 94 6.17 9.65 0.11
C ILE A 94 6.56 9.14 1.49
N VAL A 95 5.79 9.51 2.52
CA VAL A 95 6.02 9.04 3.89
C VAL A 95 5.91 7.51 3.98
N ARG A 96 4.93 6.88 3.30
CA ARG A 96 4.82 5.42 3.25
C ARG A 96 6.03 4.77 2.58
N LEU A 97 6.52 5.34 1.48
CA LEU A 97 7.71 4.84 0.77
C LEU A 97 8.97 4.93 1.65
N ILE A 98 9.17 6.06 2.33
CA ILE A 98 10.29 6.25 3.28
C ILE A 98 10.21 5.22 4.42
N ASN A 99 9.04 5.04 5.02
CA ASN A 99 8.87 4.06 6.10
C ASN A 99 9.06 2.61 5.63
N SER A 100 8.64 2.30 4.41
CA SER A 100 8.88 0.99 3.78
C SER A 100 10.37 0.75 3.57
N PHE A 101 11.13 1.77 3.13
CA PHE A 101 12.59 1.71 3.01
C PHE A 101 13.26 1.33 4.33
N PHE A 102 12.96 2.06 5.40
CA PHE A 102 13.54 1.77 6.71
C PHE A 102 13.12 0.39 7.24
N SER A 103 11.87 -0.04 6.98
CA SER A 103 11.41 -1.37 7.36
C SER A 103 12.16 -2.49 6.64
N ILE A 104 12.54 -2.31 5.37
CA ILE A 104 13.44 -3.23 4.63
C ILE A 104 14.81 -3.28 5.32
N ILE A 105 15.40 -2.12 5.65
CA ILE A 105 16.71 -2.03 6.31
C ILE A 105 16.70 -2.77 7.66
N PHE A 106 15.70 -2.51 8.50
CA PHE A 106 15.58 -3.13 9.82
C PHE A 106 15.37 -4.63 9.71
N SER A 107 14.57 -5.08 8.75
CA SER A 107 14.36 -6.51 8.50
C SER A 107 15.67 -7.21 8.14
N ILE A 108 16.50 -6.63 7.27
CA ILE A 108 17.83 -7.18 6.95
C ILE A 108 18.73 -7.18 8.18
N HIS A 109 18.79 -6.06 8.91
CA HIS A 109 19.67 -5.91 10.06
C HIS A 109 19.37 -6.94 11.16
N PHE A 110 18.13 -6.97 11.66
CA PHE A 110 17.78 -7.82 12.80
C PHE A 110 17.80 -9.31 12.46
N ILE A 111 17.42 -9.67 11.24
CA ILE A 111 17.38 -11.07 10.82
C ILE A 111 18.79 -11.61 10.52
N LYS A 112 19.75 -10.76 10.12
CA LYS A 112 21.17 -11.16 10.04
C LYS A 112 21.84 -11.28 11.40
N LYS A 113 21.44 -10.43 12.35
CA LYS A 113 22.07 -10.36 13.67
C LYS A 113 21.79 -11.60 14.51
N GLU A 114 20.60 -12.19 14.38
CA GLU A 114 20.18 -13.35 15.18
C GLU A 114 19.37 -14.35 14.36
N GLU A 115 19.86 -15.58 14.26
CA GLU A 115 19.28 -16.67 13.43
C GLU A 115 17.82 -17.00 13.78
N ASN A 116 17.48 -17.01 15.07
CA ASN A 116 16.13 -17.32 15.54
C ASN A 116 15.08 -16.23 15.29
N THR A 117 15.50 -15.02 14.90
CA THR A 117 14.59 -13.87 14.71
C THR A 117 13.57 -14.14 13.61
N LEU A 118 13.96 -14.82 12.53
CA LEU A 118 13.04 -15.15 11.43
C LEU A 118 11.92 -16.10 11.89
N SER A 119 12.25 -17.08 12.73
CA SER A 119 11.28 -18.03 13.29
C SER A 119 10.30 -17.33 14.24
N LEU A 120 10.80 -16.43 15.09
CA LEU A 120 9.96 -15.62 15.98
C LEU A 120 9.03 -14.70 15.19
N LEU A 121 9.55 -14.02 14.17
CA LEU A 121 8.77 -13.16 13.28
C LEU A 121 7.65 -13.94 12.58
N ALA A 122 7.97 -15.12 12.03
CA ALA A 122 6.99 -15.98 11.38
C ALA A 122 5.84 -16.36 12.33
N LYS A 123 6.14 -16.69 13.60
CA LYS A 123 5.13 -16.96 14.63
C LYS A 123 4.26 -15.74 14.91
N ILE A 124 4.85 -14.56 15.05
CA ILE A 124 4.13 -13.31 15.32
C ILE A 124 3.13 -13.00 14.20
N ILE A 125 3.58 -13.02 12.94
CA ILE A 125 2.71 -12.72 11.79
C ILE A 125 1.64 -13.81 11.62
N SER A 126 1.99 -15.08 11.84
CA SER A 126 1.03 -16.18 11.81
C SER A 126 -0.07 -16.02 12.86
N LEU A 127 0.32 -15.75 14.11
CA LEU A 127 -0.62 -15.55 15.21
C LEU A 127 -1.52 -14.35 14.93
N GLN A 128 -0.96 -13.26 14.41
CA GLN A 128 -1.71 -12.09 14.02
C GLN A 128 -2.77 -12.38 12.94
N ALA A 129 -2.40 -13.11 11.88
CA ALA A 129 -3.34 -13.52 10.83
C ALA A 129 -4.44 -14.43 11.38
N VAL A 130 -4.11 -15.37 12.27
CA VAL A 130 -5.09 -16.22 12.96
C VAL A 130 -6.05 -15.39 13.82
N ILE A 131 -5.55 -14.46 14.64
CA ILE A 131 -6.39 -13.61 15.48
C ILE A 131 -7.33 -12.76 14.62
N LEU A 132 -6.84 -12.14 13.54
CA LEU A 132 -7.69 -11.38 12.63
C LEU A 132 -8.74 -12.27 11.98
N ALA A 133 -8.39 -13.48 11.54
CA ALA A 133 -9.34 -14.43 10.98
C ALA A 133 -10.44 -14.82 11.99
N ILE A 134 -10.08 -15.07 13.26
CA ILE A 134 -11.06 -15.33 14.34
C ILE A 134 -11.99 -14.13 14.51
N ILE A 135 -11.46 -12.91 14.57
CA ILE A 135 -12.27 -11.69 14.67
C ILE A 135 -13.24 -11.58 13.49
N GLY A 136 -12.77 -11.85 12.26
CA GLY A 136 -13.63 -11.85 11.07
C GLY A 136 -14.74 -12.90 11.13
N ILE A 137 -14.43 -14.11 11.60
CA ILE A 137 -15.44 -15.16 11.82
C ILE A 137 -16.49 -14.69 12.84
N LEU A 138 -16.06 -14.14 13.97
CA LEU A 138 -16.96 -13.61 15.01
C LEU A 138 -17.82 -12.43 14.52
N GLN A 139 -17.27 -11.55 13.68
CA GLN A 139 -18.03 -10.48 13.02
C GLN A 139 -19.10 -11.06 12.09
N THR A 140 -18.77 -12.10 11.32
CA THR A 140 -19.70 -12.75 10.39
C THR A 140 -20.84 -13.45 11.15
N MET A 141 -20.57 -13.96 12.36
CA MET A 141 -21.57 -14.56 13.25
C MET A 141 -22.44 -13.52 14.00
N GLY A 142 -22.16 -12.22 13.86
CA GLY A 142 -22.86 -11.16 14.60
C GLY A 142 -22.47 -11.04 16.08
N VAL A 143 -21.40 -11.71 16.51
CA VAL A 143 -20.89 -11.64 17.90
C VAL A 143 -20.14 -10.33 18.15
N LEU A 144 -19.42 -9.84 17.14
CA LEU A 144 -18.71 -8.56 17.18
C LEU A 144 -19.36 -7.57 16.21
N GLU A 145 -19.22 -6.28 16.52
CA GLU A 145 -19.71 -5.19 15.66
C GLU A 145 -19.22 -5.33 14.22
N ASN A 146 -20.14 -5.07 13.30
CA ASN A 146 -19.87 -5.07 11.86
C ASN A 146 -18.96 -3.90 11.44
N CYS A 147 -18.48 -4.02 10.22
CA CYS A 147 -17.60 -3.06 9.57
C CYS A 147 -18.28 -1.70 9.39
N ALA A 148 -17.49 -0.64 9.26
CA ALA A 148 -18.02 0.71 9.05
C ALA A 148 -18.84 0.83 7.76
N ASP A 149 -18.53 0.01 6.76
CA ASP A 149 -19.29 -0.11 5.50
C ASP A 149 -20.51 -1.05 5.61
N GLY A 150 -20.77 -1.61 6.80
CA GLY A 150 -21.86 -2.54 7.07
C GLY A 150 -21.61 -3.96 6.56
N VAL A 151 -20.46 -4.25 5.94
CA VAL A 151 -20.21 -5.52 5.26
C VAL A 151 -19.10 -6.32 5.96
N ALA A 152 -19.50 -7.26 6.84
CA ALA A 152 -18.58 -8.20 7.46
C ALA A 152 -18.04 -9.26 6.46
N PRO A 153 -16.85 -9.84 6.72
CA PRO A 153 -15.87 -9.48 7.75
C PRO A 153 -14.85 -8.43 7.26
N CYS A 154 -14.32 -7.60 8.17
CA CYS A 154 -13.23 -6.66 7.89
C CYS A 154 -12.13 -6.66 8.98
N GLY A 155 -12.31 -7.38 10.08
CA GLY A 155 -11.45 -7.29 11.25
C GLY A 155 -11.29 -5.83 11.72
N PHE A 156 -10.03 -5.41 11.88
CA PHE A 156 -9.66 -4.02 12.14
C PHE A 156 -9.17 -3.28 10.88
N LEU A 157 -9.43 -3.84 9.69
CA LEU A 157 -8.93 -3.32 8.41
C LEU A 157 -9.98 -2.51 7.66
N VAL A 158 -11.13 -2.21 8.30
CA VAL A 158 -12.24 -1.33 7.83
C VAL A 158 -12.98 -1.85 6.60
N ASN A 159 -12.34 -2.63 5.73
CA ASN A 159 -12.89 -3.13 4.48
C ASN A 159 -12.60 -4.62 4.28
N ARG A 160 -13.58 -5.35 3.74
CA ARG A 160 -13.49 -6.81 3.54
C ARG A 160 -12.41 -7.27 2.57
N ASN A 161 -12.14 -6.49 1.51
CA ASN A 161 -11.09 -6.83 0.54
C ASN A 161 -9.71 -6.70 1.16
N LEU A 162 -9.53 -5.68 2.03
CA LEU A 162 -8.29 -5.48 2.76
C LEU A 162 -8.07 -6.56 3.82
N PHE A 163 -9.16 -7.02 4.44
CA PHE A 163 -9.14 -8.15 5.34
C PHE A 163 -8.72 -9.44 4.65
N GLY A 164 -9.40 -9.81 3.56
CA GLY A 164 -9.06 -11.00 2.77
C GLY A 164 -7.61 -10.96 2.28
N SER A 165 -7.19 -9.85 1.67
CA SER A 165 -5.81 -9.69 1.18
C SER A 165 -4.76 -9.76 2.29
N TYR A 166 -5.01 -9.20 3.48
CA TYR A 166 -4.07 -9.28 4.59
C TYR A 166 -3.86 -10.72 5.07
N LEU A 167 -4.93 -11.50 5.17
CA LEU A 167 -4.86 -12.91 5.53
C LEU A 167 -4.03 -13.71 4.52
N VAL A 168 -4.18 -13.42 3.23
CA VAL A 168 -3.37 -14.03 2.17
C VAL A 168 -1.88 -13.69 2.32
N LEU A 169 -1.53 -12.43 2.64
CA LEU A 169 -0.14 -12.05 2.90
C LEU A 169 0.46 -12.75 4.14
N GLY A 170 -0.39 -13.19 5.08
CA GLY A 170 0.01 -14.00 6.23
C GLY A 170 0.30 -15.47 5.91
N LEU A 171 -0.29 -16.03 4.83
CA LEU A 171 -0.13 -17.45 4.48
C LEU A 171 1.34 -17.88 4.28
N PRO A 172 2.20 -17.13 3.56
CA PRO A 172 3.61 -17.50 3.42
C PRO A 172 4.38 -17.57 4.75
N PHE A 173 4.01 -16.76 5.76
CA PHE A 173 4.66 -16.78 7.07
C PHE A 173 4.25 -18.00 7.90
N ILE A 174 2.98 -18.39 7.87
CA ILE A 174 2.52 -19.59 8.57
C ILE A 174 3.07 -20.86 7.92
N LEU A 175 3.20 -20.87 6.58
CA LEU A 175 3.87 -21.94 5.83
C LEU A 175 5.37 -22.00 6.14
N LEU A 176 6.05 -20.86 6.26
CA LEU A 176 7.46 -20.81 6.68
C LEU A 176 7.65 -21.39 8.09
N GLY A 177 6.78 -21.04 9.03
CA GLY A 177 6.80 -21.58 10.40
C GLY A 177 6.56 -23.09 10.43
N PHE A 178 5.57 -23.57 9.67
CA PHE A 178 5.26 -24.98 9.51
C PHE A 178 6.45 -25.77 8.92
N HIS A 179 7.02 -25.29 7.80
CA HIS A 179 8.15 -25.90 7.12
C HIS A 179 9.39 -26.02 8.01
N ASN A 180 9.71 -24.97 8.76
CA ASN A 180 10.82 -25.00 9.71
C ASN A 180 10.60 -25.99 10.85
N THR A 181 9.34 -26.21 11.26
CA THR A 181 8.98 -27.18 12.30
C THR A 181 9.15 -28.62 11.81
N ILE A 182 8.79 -28.92 10.57
CA ILE A 182 8.92 -30.26 9.98
C ILE A 182 10.39 -30.63 9.71
N LYS A 183 11.21 -29.68 9.22
CA LYS A 183 12.60 -29.96 8.87
C LYS A 183 13.52 -30.23 10.07
N ASN A 184 13.14 -29.82 11.27
CA ASN A 184 13.99 -29.92 12.45
C ASN A 184 13.93 -31.34 13.06
N LYS A 185 14.83 -32.23 12.61
CA LYS A 185 14.84 -33.67 12.93
C LYS A 185 15.11 -34.01 14.40
N ASP A 186 15.78 -33.14 15.15
CA ASP A 186 16.24 -33.45 16.51
C ASP A 186 15.15 -33.32 17.60
N ARG A 187 13.93 -32.88 17.24
CA ARG A 187 12.83 -32.62 18.20
C ARG A 187 11.47 -33.18 17.79
N ILE A 188 11.45 -34.21 16.95
CA ILE A 188 10.21 -34.77 16.35
C ILE A 188 9.13 -35.11 17.40
N LYS A 189 9.50 -35.66 18.58
CA LYS A 189 8.53 -35.99 19.65
C LYS A 189 7.94 -34.77 20.38
N ASN A 190 8.60 -33.61 20.38
CA ASN A 190 8.13 -32.36 21.02
C ASN A 190 7.56 -31.33 20.04
N ASN A 191 7.43 -31.66 18.75
CA ASN A 191 6.96 -30.75 17.71
C ASN A 191 5.47 -30.91 17.36
N PHE A 192 4.76 -31.90 17.92
CA PHE A 192 3.34 -32.15 17.62
C PHE A 192 2.46 -30.91 17.88
N VAL A 193 2.64 -30.24 19.03
CA VAL A 193 1.87 -29.02 19.37
C VAL A 193 2.09 -27.90 18.36
N ASN A 194 3.33 -27.70 17.90
CA ASN A 194 3.64 -26.69 16.89
C ASN A 194 3.03 -27.04 15.53
N VAL A 195 3.08 -28.31 15.13
CA VAL A 195 2.46 -28.80 13.89
C VAL A 195 0.95 -28.58 13.92
N VAL A 196 0.29 -28.98 15.01
CA VAL A 196 -1.15 -28.75 15.22
C VAL A 196 -1.47 -27.26 15.21
N PHE A 197 -0.69 -26.42 15.90
CA PHE A 197 -0.87 -24.97 15.88
C PHE A 197 -0.85 -24.39 14.46
N TYR A 198 0.13 -24.77 13.64
CA TYR A 198 0.24 -24.28 12.27
C TYR A 198 -0.87 -24.81 11.36
N LEU A 199 -1.24 -26.09 11.46
CA LEU A 199 -2.34 -26.66 10.65
C LEU A 199 -3.68 -26.03 11.01
N THR A 200 -4.00 -25.94 12.30
CA THR A 200 -5.22 -25.27 12.77
C THR A 200 -5.22 -23.80 12.38
N GLY A 201 -4.08 -23.11 12.50
CA GLY A 201 -3.94 -21.73 12.09
C GLY A 201 -4.16 -21.53 10.59
N ILE A 202 -3.62 -22.40 9.73
CA ILE A 202 -3.87 -22.39 8.29
C ILE A 202 -5.37 -22.56 8.01
N SER A 203 -6.02 -23.55 8.63
CA SER A 203 -7.47 -23.78 8.47
C SER A 203 -8.29 -22.55 8.87
N ILE A 204 -7.98 -21.91 10.00
CA ILE A 204 -8.67 -20.69 10.45
C ILE A 204 -8.48 -19.54 9.45
N ILE A 205 -7.25 -19.33 8.98
CA ILE A 205 -6.94 -18.28 7.98
C ILE A 205 -7.71 -18.54 6.67
N LEU A 206 -7.74 -19.78 6.19
CA LEU A 206 -8.49 -20.14 4.98
C LEU A 206 -10.00 -19.90 5.14
N ASN A 207 -10.58 -20.18 6.32
CA ASN A 207 -11.96 -19.84 6.63
C ASN A 207 -12.19 -18.32 6.63
N GLY A 208 -11.30 -17.55 7.24
CA GLY A 208 -11.36 -16.08 7.20
C GLY A 208 -11.30 -15.53 5.77
N ILE A 209 -10.41 -16.07 4.93
CA ILE A 209 -10.31 -15.72 3.51
C ILE A 209 -11.61 -16.08 2.80
N TYR A 210 -12.14 -17.29 2.99
CA TYR A 210 -13.41 -17.72 2.41
C TYR A 210 -14.55 -16.74 2.77
N LEU A 211 -14.72 -16.40 4.05
CA LEU A 211 -15.77 -15.49 4.51
C LEU A 211 -15.59 -14.05 4.00
N SER A 212 -14.37 -13.64 3.65
CA SER A 212 -14.12 -12.29 3.09
C SER A 212 -14.81 -12.02 1.75
N GLN A 213 -15.21 -13.07 1.01
CA GLN A 213 -15.77 -12.97 -0.34
C GLN A 213 -14.90 -12.18 -1.34
N THR A 214 -13.59 -12.11 -1.06
CA THR A 214 -12.64 -11.33 -1.84
C THR A 214 -12.05 -12.21 -2.95
N ARG A 215 -12.53 -12.02 -4.18
CA ARG A 215 -12.14 -12.84 -5.34
C ARG A 215 -10.63 -12.84 -5.59
N SER A 216 -9.97 -11.69 -5.46
CA SER A 216 -8.50 -11.59 -5.59
C SER A 216 -7.78 -12.41 -4.53
N ALA A 217 -8.29 -12.45 -3.29
CA ALA A 217 -7.74 -13.25 -2.21
C ALA A 217 -7.86 -14.74 -2.50
N TYR A 218 -8.96 -15.20 -3.13
CA TYR A 218 -9.11 -16.59 -3.56
C TYR A 218 -8.08 -16.97 -4.62
N VAL A 219 -7.93 -16.14 -5.65
CA VAL A 219 -6.94 -16.37 -6.73
C VAL A 219 -5.52 -16.41 -6.16
N ALA A 220 -5.17 -15.46 -5.29
CA ALA A 220 -3.86 -15.42 -4.66
C ALA A 220 -3.61 -16.62 -3.73
N THR A 221 -4.63 -17.06 -2.97
CA THR A 221 -4.55 -18.27 -2.13
C THR A 221 -4.36 -19.53 -2.96
N ALA A 222 -5.13 -19.70 -4.03
CA ALA A 222 -5.00 -20.83 -4.93
C ALA A 222 -3.62 -20.86 -5.58
N PHE A 223 -3.10 -19.70 -6.01
CA PHE A 223 -1.75 -19.57 -6.55
C PHE A 223 -0.68 -19.94 -5.51
N ILE A 224 -0.77 -19.43 -4.27
CA ILE A 224 0.13 -19.79 -3.17
C ILE A 224 0.11 -21.31 -2.92
N GLY A 225 -1.09 -21.88 -2.77
CA GLY A 225 -1.29 -23.31 -2.53
C GLY A 225 -0.72 -24.16 -3.66
N LEU A 226 -0.93 -23.74 -4.91
CA LEU A 226 -0.33 -24.37 -6.07
C LEU A 226 1.19 -24.31 -5.99
N VAL A 227 1.81 -23.12 -5.97
CA VAL A 227 3.28 -23.00 -6.01
C VAL A 227 3.96 -23.68 -4.81
N TYR A 228 3.39 -23.55 -3.61
CA TYR A 228 3.90 -24.23 -2.41
C TYR A 228 3.73 -25.76 -2.52
N GLY A 229 2.57 -26.20 -3.02
CA GLY A 229 2.31 -27.60 -3.35
C GLY A 229 3.30 -28.14 -4.37
N LEU A 230 3.56 -27.43 -5.46
CA LEU A 230 4.57 -27.77 -6.48
C LEU A 230 5.97 -27.84 -5.87
N TYR A 231 6.37 -26.91 -5.01
CA TYR A 231 7.67 -26.96 -4.35
C TYR A 231 7.86 -28.24 -3.50
N PHE A 232 6.79 -28.76 -2.90
CA PHE A 232 6.81 -30.01 -2.13
C PHE A 232 6.60 -31.27 -3.01
N LEU A 233 5.74 -31.16 -4.02
CA LEU A 233 5.33 -32.23 -4.94
C LEU A 233 6.30 -32.42 -6.12
N LEU A 234 7.17 -31.48 -6.46
CA LEU A 234 8.22 -31.65 -7.49
C LEU A 234 9.39 -32.54 -7.01
N ASN A 235 9.26 -33.15 -5.82
CA ASN A 235 9.93 -34.40 -5.46
C ASN A 235 9.19 -35.66 -6.02
N LEU A 236 8.06 -35.47 -6.70
CA LEU A 236 7.24 -36.43 -7.44
C LEU A 236 6.99 -35.87 -8.86
N ARG A 237 6.83 -36.78 -9.83
CA ARG A 237 6.97 -36.51 -11.29
C ARG A 237 5.98 -35.44 -11.81
N PHE A 238 6.48 -34.54 -12.65
CA PHE A 238 5.82 -33.40 -13.34
C PHE A 238 4.42 -33.68 -13.94
N LEU A 239 4.07 -34.94 -14.22
CA LEU A 239 2.76 -35.35 -14.76
C LEU A 239 1.60 -35.10 -13.78
N TYR A 240 1.80 -35.34 -12.48
CA TYR A 240 0.75 -35.12 -11.47
C TYR A 240 0.47 -33.63 -11.26
N VAL A 241 1.47 -32.79 -11.49
CA VAL A 241 1.39 -31.33 -11.42
C VAL A 241 0.50 -30.76 -12.53
N ALA A 242 0.68 -31.22 -13.77
CA ALA A 242 -0.17 -30.80 -14.88
C ALA A 242 -1.64 -31.22 -14.67
N LEU A 243 -1.87 -32.43 -14.15
CA LEU A 243 -3.22 -32.94 -13.86
C LEU A 243 -3.91 -32.18 -12.73
N VAL A 244 -3.20 -31.79 -11.68
CA VAL A 244 -3.76 -31.00 -10.56
C VAL A 244 -4.07 -29.56 -11.00
N ILE A 245 -3.22 -28.93 -11.82
CA ILE A 245 -3.50 -27.60 -12.40
C ILE A 245 -4.72 -27.65 -13.31
N LEU A 246 -4.82 -28.67 -14.18
CA LEU A 246 -5.97 -28.87 -15.05
C LEU A 246 -7.24 -29.15 -14.24
N PHE A 247 -7.15 -29.95 -13.17
CA PHE A 247 -8.29 -30.30 -12.32
C PHE A 247 -8.81 -29.10 -11.51
N PHE A 248 -7.96 -28.37 -10.79
CA PHE A 248 -8.39 -27.18 -10.03
C PHE A 248 -8.70 -26.00 -10.95
N GLY A 249 -8.02 -25.87 -12.09
CA GLY A 249 -8.38 -24.92 -13.15
C GLY A 249 -9.76 -25.23 -13.73
N SER A 250 -10.09 -26.51 -13.96
CA SER A 250 -11.41 -26.93 -14.42
C SER A 250 -12.48 -26.77 -13.35
N ILE A 251 -12.19 -26.99 -12.06
CA ILE A 251 -13.13 -26.77 -10.96
C ILE A 251 -13.37 -25.28 -10.73
N GLY A 252 -12.32 -24.45 -10.80
CA GLY A 252 -12.42 -22.99 -10.74
C GLY A 252 -13.19 -22.42 -11.93
N GLY A 253 -12.93 -22.93 -13.13
CA GLY A 253 -13.66 -22.58 -14.34
C GLY A 253 -15.12 -23.05 -14.32
N PHE A 254 -15.36 -24.26 -13.79
CA PHE A 254 -16.70 -24.84 -13.65
C PHE A 254 -17.53 -24.17 -12.56
N THR A 255 -16.96 -23.81 -11.42
CA THR A 255 -17.67 -23.05 -10.38
C THR A 255 -17.94 -21.61 -10.83
N PHE A 256 -17.02 -20.99 -11.57
CA PHE A 256 -17.26 -19.72 -12.24
C PHE A 256 -18.40 -19.82 -13.27
N TYR A 257 -18.38 -20.86 -14.13
CA TYR A 257 -19.43 -21.17 -15.11
C TYR A 257 -20.78 -21.42 -14.43
N GLN A 258 -20.85 -22.27 -13.41
CA GLN A 258 -22.10 -22.59 -12.71
C GLN A 258 -22.65 -21.38 -11.96
N TYR A 259 -21.81 -20.54 -11.34
CA TYR A 259 -22.28 -19.32 -10.69
C TYR A 259 -22.79 -18.26 -11.69
N SER A 260 -22.18 -18.20 -12.88
CA SER A 260 -22.56 -17.23 -13.92
C SER A 260 -23.72 -17.69 -14.81
N ILE A 261 -23.99 -18.99 -14.92
CA ILE A 261 -25.05 -19.56 -15.79
C ILE A 261 -26.23 -20.18 -15.01
N LEU A 262 -26.02 -20.77 -13.83
CA LEU A 262 -27.10 -21.44 -13.05
C LEU A 262 -27.80 -20.55 -12.03
N ASN A 263 -27.62 -19.23 -12.08
CA ASN A 263 -28.53 -18.28 -11.46
C ASN A 263 -29.24 -17.45 -12.56
N PRO A 264 -30.15 -18.05 -13.35
CA PRO A 264 -30.83 -17.39 -14.46
C PRO A 264 -31.83 -16.33 -13.99
N ASP A 265 -32.22 -16.33 -12.72
CA ASP A 265 -33.12 -15.32 -12.13
C ASP A 265 -32.49 -13.91 -12.10
N ASN A 266 -31.15 -13.81 -12.14
CA ASN A 266 -30.44 -12.54 -12.30
C ASN A 266 -30.26 -12.11 -13.77
N PHE A 267 -30.48 -13.01 -14.71
CA PHE A 267 -30.29 -12.82 -16.15
C PHE A 267 -31.56 -13.17 -16.91
N ASN A 268 -32.70 -12.72 -16.40
CA ASN A 268 -33.98 -12.89 -17.07
C ASN A 268 -33.90 -12.25 -18.48
N GLN A 269 -34.14 -13.07 -19.50
CA GLN A 269 -33.98 -12.77 -20.94
C GLN A 269 -34.97 -11.73 -21.51
N ASN A 270 -35.69 -11.01 -20.64
CA ASN A 270 -36.44 -9.81 -21.02
C ASN A 270 -35.57 -8.53 -20.97
N SER A 271 -34.29 -8.64 -20.62
CA SER A 271 -33.33 -7.54 -20.50
C SER A 271 -32.58 -7.22 -21.80
N LYS A 272 -33.28 -7.20 -22.94
CA LYS A 272 -32.71 -6.83 -24.26
C LYS A 272 -32.18 -5.40 -24.36
N GLU A 273 -32.13 -4.63 -23.28
CA GLU A 273 -31.60 -3.27 -23.30
C GLU A 273 -31.16 -2.76 -21.90
N LYS A 274 -30.52 -3.58 -21.06
CA LYS A 274 -29.88 -3.04 -19.85
C LYS A 274 -28.67 -2.20 -20.25
N SER A 275 -28.87 -0.89 -20.30
CA SER A 275 -27.82 0.13 -20.43
C SER A 275 -26.71 -0.13 -19.40
N TRP A 276 -25.47 0.19 -19.74
CA TRP A 276 -24.33 0.15 -18.81
C TRP A 276 -24.63 0.82 -17.46
N ARG A 277 -25.51 1.83 -17.44
CA ARG A 277 -26.00 2.52 -16.24
C ARG A 277 -26.76 1.65 -15.25
N ASP A 278 -27.43 0.59 -15.71
CA ASP A 278 -28.20 -0.30 -14.83
C ASP A 278 -27.34 -1.45 -14.29
N LEU A 279 -26.30 -1.84 -15.02
CA LEU A 279 -25.33 -2.85 -14.58
C LEU A 279 -24.43 -2.32 -13.45
N THR A 280 -23.96 -1.07 -13.52
CA THR A 280 -23.05 -0.49 -12.50
C THR A 280 -23.72 -0.18 -11.15
N LYS A 281 -25.05 0.00 -11.14
CA LYS A 281 -25.84 0.17 -9.91
C LYS A 281 -25.87 -1.10 -9.06
N THR A 282 -25.87 -2.27 -9.69
CA THR A 282 -25.99 -3.58 -8.99
C THR A 282 -24.69 -4.37 -8.94
N ASP A 283 -23.76 -4.17 -9.88
CA ASP A 283 -22.51 -4.92 -9.96
C ASP A 283 -21.26 -4.05 -9.75
N SER A 284 -20.54 -4.32 -8.65
CA SER A 284 -19.27 -3.67 -8.32
C SER A 284 -18.16 -3.88 -9.35
N GLN A 285 -18.23 -4.93 -10.18
CA GLN A 285 -17.21 -5.22 -11.19
C GLN A 285 -17.39 -4.39 -12.44
N ALA A 286 -18.64 -4.25 -12.91
CA ALA A 286 -18.97 -3.41 -14.06
C ALA A 286 -18.53 -1.96 -13.81
N GLU A 287 -18.75 -1.45 -12.59
CA GLU A 287 -18.29 -0.12 -12.19
C GLU A 287 -16.75 0.01 -12.24
N ARG A 288 -16.00 -1.02 -11.81
CA ARG A 288 -14.53 -1.02 -11.90
C ARG A 288 -14.03 -0.99 -13.33
N LEU A 289 -14.63 -1.77 -14.25
CA LEU A 289 -14.21 -1.76 -15.66
C LEU A 289 -14.38 -0.39 -16.29
N LEU A 290 -15.53 0.26 -16.05
CA LEU A 290 -15.79 1.62 -16.51
C LEU A 290 -14.83 2.64 -15.87
N MET A 291 -14.52 2.47 -14.58
CA MET A 291 -13.54 3.29 -13.87
C MET A 291 -12.12 3.10 -14.43
N TRP A 292 -11.77 1.89 -14.85
CA TRP A 292 -10.48 1.58 -15.49
C TRP A 292 -10.38 2.22 -16.87
N GLU A 293 -11.45 2.22 -17.67
CA GLU A 293 -11.49 2.91 -18.95
C GLU A 293 -11.21 4.41 -18.79
N LYS A 294 -11.87 5.05 -17.82
CA LYS A 294 -11.67 6.47 -17.51
C LYS A 294 -10.25 6.73 -16.98
N THR A 295 -9.71 5.81 -16.17
CA THR A 295 -8.32 5.87 -15.68
C THR A 295 -7.30 5.71 -16.81
N ILE A 296 -7.57 4.84 -17.80
CA ILE A 296 -6.73 4.68 -19.00
C ILE A 296 -6.74 5.97 -19.82
N SER A 297 -7.88 6.66 -19.91
CA SER A 297 -7.95 7.97 -20.57
C SER A 297 -7.07 9.01 -19.86
N MET A 298 -7.03 8.98 -18.52
CA MET A 298 -6.12 9.80 -17.72
C MET A 298 -4.64 9.49 -17.99
N ILE A 299 -4.29 8.20 -18.10
CA ILE A 299 -2.93 7.77 -18.43
C ILE A 299 -2.55 8.21 -19.85
N LYS A 300 -3.45 8.10 -20.82
CA LYS A 300 -3.19 8.52 -22.22
C LYS A 300 -2.90 10.02 -22.31
N GLU A 301 -3.56 10.84 -21.51
CA GLU A 301 -3.31 12.28 -21.49
C GLU A 301 -2.02 12.65 -20.74
N ASN A 302 -1.66 11.92 -19.68
CA ASN A 302 -0.49 12.21 -18.84
C ASN A 302 0.45 10.98 -18.68
N PRO A 303 0.99 10.41 -19.76
CA PRO A 303 1.61 9.08 -19.72
C PRO A 303 2.96 9.02 -18.99
N ILE A 304 3.74 10.11 -19.00
CA ILE A 304 5.11 10.11 -18.48
C ILE A 304 5.15 10.40 -16.98
N LEU A 305 4.45 11.44 -16.55
CA LEU A 305 4.50 11.93 -15.16
C LEU A 305 3.25 11.58 -14.35
N GLY A 306 2.15 11.23 -15.02
CA GLY A 306 0.84 11.13 -14.38
C GLY A 306 0.31 12.49 -13.90
N VAL A 307 -0.77 12.45 -13.13
CA VAL A 307 -1.42 13.64 -12.56
C VAL A 307 -0.95 13.99 -11.14
N GLY A 308 0.06 13.29 -10.61
CA GLY A 308 0.59 13.46 -9.27
C GLY A 308 -0.10 12.59 -8.20
N PHE A 309 0.65 12.24 -7.15
CA PHE A 309 0.14 11.40 -6.05
C PHE A 309 -1.12 11.95 -5.40
N GLN A 310 -2.07 11.07 -5.13
CA GLN A 310 -3.37 11.34 -4.52
C GLN A 310 -4.28 12.27 -5.34
N ASN A 311 -3.92 12.62 -6.57
CA ASN A 311 -4.73 13.47 -7.43
C ASN A 311 -5.73 12.70 -8.30
N TRP A 312 -5.64 11.36 -8.40
CA TRP A 312 -6.55 10.57 -9.23
C TRP A 312 -8.01 10.88 -8.93
N LYS A 313 -8.39 10.93 -7.64
CA LYS A 313 -9.77 11.19 -7.18
C LYS A 313 -10.29 12.58 -7.52
N TYR A 314 -9.41 13.57 -7.68
CA TYR A 314 -9.78 14.95 -8.07
C TYR A 314 -9.82 15.12 -9.59
N GLN A 315 -9.06 14.31 -10.33
CA GLN A 315 -8.93 14.38 -11.77
C GLN A 315 -9.89 13.48 -12.53
N ILE A 316 -10.32 12.36 -11.92
CA ILE A 316 -11.20 11.39 -12.58
C ILE A 316 -12.49 12.01 -13.15
N PRO A 317 -13.14 13.04 -12.54
CA PRO A 317 -14.35 13.61 -13.13
C PRO A 317 -14.11 14.31 -14.47
N LYS A 318 -12.88 14.75 -14.78
CA LYS A 318 -12.52 15.29 -16.10
C LYS A 318 -12.82 14.31 -17.23
N TYR A 319 -12.67 13.01 -16.97
CA TYR A 319 -12.84 11.93 -17.95
C TYR A 319 -14.26 11.35 -17.92
N THR A 320 -15.25 12.21 -17.65
CA THR A 320 -16.68 11.91 -17.41
C THR A 320 -16.98 11.01 -16.22
N LEU A 321 -18.03 11.28 -15.45
CA LEU A 321 -18.55 10.41 -14.40
C LEU A 321 -19.71 9.53 -14.86
N GLU A 322 -20.11 9.65 -16.13
CA GLU A 322 -21.22 8.89 -16.69
C GLU A 322 -21.07 7.39 -16.45
N GLY A 323 -22.15 6.78 -15.95
CA GLY A 323 -22.25 5.35 -15.66
C GLY A 323 -21.64 4.93 -14.32
N LEU A 324 -20.94 5.83 -13.60
CA LEU A 324 -20.44 5.56 -12.25
C LEU A 324 -21.48 5.97 -11.19
N ARG A 325 -21.40 5.39 -9.99
CA ARG A 325 -22.26 5.83 -8.87
C ARG A 325 -21.98 7.29 -8.46
N SER A 326 -20.77 7.77 -8.74
CA SER A 326 -20.37 9.16 -8.56
C SER A 326 -21.05 10.15 -9.51
N GLU A 327 -21.74 9.69 -10.56
CA GLU A 327 -22.56 10.52 -11.44
C GLU A 327 -23.63 11.31 -10.65
N LYS A 328 -24.22 10.70 -9.62
CA LYS A 328 -25.23 11.35 -8.78
C LYS A 328 -24.65 12.25 -7.69
N ASN A 329 -23.32 12.35 -7.58
CA ASN A 329 -22.62 13.04 -6.49
C ASN A 329 -23.01 12.52 -5.08
N GLU A 330 -23.55 11.28 -4.99
CA GLU A 330 -23.91 10.61 -3.74
C GLU A 330 -22.69 9.92 -3.10
N VAL A 331 -21.78 9.39 -3.93
CA VAL A 331 -20.54 8.73 -3.51
C VAL A 331 -19.40 9.15 -4.44
N ASN A 332 -18.31 9.67 -3.90
CA ASN A 332 -17.15 10.03 -4.71
C ASN A 332 -16.19 8.84 -4.87
N ALA A 333 -15.74 8.61 -6.11
CA ALA A 333 -14.74 7.59 -6.41
C ALA A 333 -13.40 7.96 -5.76
N GLN A 334 -12.90 7.11 -4.86
CA GLN A 334 -11.68 7.39 -4.11
C GLN A 334 -10.42 6.87 -4.81
N ARG A 335 -10.54 5.79 -5.57
CA ARG A 335 -9.41 5.05 -6.19
C ARG A 335 -9.91 4.09 -7.28
N PRO A 336 -9.04 3.68 -8.23
CA PRO A 336 -9.43 2.81 -9.35
C PRO A 336 -9.56 1.32 -8.98
N HIS A 337 -9.23 0.89 -7.75
CA HIS A 337 -9.20 -0.54 -7.36
C HIS A 337 -8.31 -1.42 -8.27
N ASN A 338 -7.23 -0.83 -8.78
CA ASN A 338 -6.17 -1.49 -9.53
C ASN A 338 -4.89 -0.67 -9.34
N ASP A 339 -3.95 -1.18 -8.55
CA ASP A 339 -2.75 -0.42 -8.18
C ASP A 339 -1.83 -0.16 -9.37
N TYR A 340 -1.86 -0.98 -10.43
CA TYR A 340 -1.06 -0.74 -11.64
C TYR A 340 -1.56 0.46 -12.42
N LEU A 341 -2.88 0.52 -12.68
CA LEU A 341 -3.51 1.67 -13.29
C LEU A 341 -3.37 2.90 -12.42
N TRP A 342 -3.44 2.74 -11.10
CA TRP A 342 -3.27 3.85 -10.16
C TRP A 342 -1.86 4.43 -10.21
N ILE A 343 -0.82 3.59 -10.15
CA ILE A 343 0.59 4.01 -10.26
C ILE A 343 0.84 4.70 -11.61
N ALA A 344 0.34 4.14 -12.71
CA ALA A 344 0.49 4.76 -14.03
C ALA A 344 -0.23 6.10 -14.14
N ALA A 345 -1.44 6.23 -13.57
CA ALA A 345 -2.23 7.45 -13.66
C ALA A 345 -1.64 8.59 -12.81
N GLU A 346 -1.09 8.30 -11.63
CA GLU A 346 -0.57 9.33 -10.72
C GLU A 346 0.93 9.60 -10.86
N SER A 347 1.72 8.63 -11.31
CA SER A 347 3.19 8.74 -11.37
C SER A 347 3.79 8.40 -12.74
N GLY A 348 2.93 8.08 -13.71
CA GLY A 348 3.30 7.75 -15.07
C GLY A 348 3.79 6.31 -15.28
N ILE A 349 3.84 5.93 -16.56
CA ILE A 349 4.19 4.59 -17.02
C ILE A 349 5.64 4.24 -16.66
N ILE A 350 6.55 5.22 -16.66
CA ILE A 350 7.96 4.98 -16.29
C ILE A 350 8.05 4.48 -14.85
N THR A 351 7.32 5.10 -13.93
CA THR A 351 7.26 4.67 -12.52
C THR A 351 6.67 3.26 -12.40
N LEU A 352 5.61 2.96 -13.17
CA LEU A 352 5.04 1.60 -13.23
C LEU A 352 6.06 0.56 -13.72
N LEU A 353 6.83 0.87 -14.76
CA LEU A 353 7.86 -0.05 -15.28
C LEU A 353 8.96 -0.30 -14.24
N PHE A 354 9.40 0.72 -13.51
CA PHE A 354 10.35 0.54 -12.40
C PHE A 354 9.76 -0.28 -11.25
N TYR A 355 8.48 -0.08 -10.93
CA TYR A 355 7.76 -0.90 -9.94
C TYR A 355 7.75 -2.38 -10.35
N LEU A 356 7.34 -2.68 -11.59
CA LEU A 356 7.27 -4.04 -12.11
C LEU A 356 8.67 -4.67 -12.22
N PHE A 357 9.68 -3.91 -12.61
CA PHE A 357 11.07 -4.36 -12.64
C PHE A 357 11.57 -4.74 -11.24
N LEU A 358 11.33 -3.89 -10.23
CA LEU A 358 11.68 -4.18 -8.83
C LEU A 358 10.99 -5.46 -8.35
N MET A 359 9.68 -5.60 -8.61
CA MET A 359 8.92 -6.77 -8.22
C MET A 359 9.41 -8.04 -8.94
N GLY A 360 9.70 -7.95 -10.23
CA GLY A 360 10.30 -9.03 -11.02
C GLY A 360 11.69 -9.44 -10.51
N TYR A 361 12.53 -8.46 -10.14
CA TYR A 361 13.83 -8.71 -9.53
C TYR A 361 13.70 -9.45 -8.19
N LEU A 362 12.76 -9.04 -7.34
CA LEU A 362 12.49 -9.69 -6.06
C LEU A 362 11.98 -11.12 -6.23
N ILE A 363 11.14 -11.36 -7.24
CA ILE A 363 10.70 -12.71 -7.62
C ILE A 363 11.91 -13.56 -8.04
N TYR A 364 12.77 -13.03 -8.91
CA TYR A 364 13.97 -13.72 -9.37
C TYR A 364 14.91 -14.10 -8.20
N ILE A 365 15.22 -13.16 -7.30
CA ILE A 365 16.06 -13.44 -6.12
C ILE A 365 15.36 -14.42 -5.18
N GLY A 366 14.07 -14.22 -4.90
CA GLY A 366 13.29 -15.10 -4.04
C GLY A 366 13.29 -16.56 -4.52
N ILE A 367 13.07 -16.78 -5.82
CA ILE A 367 13.11 -18.10 -6.45
C ILE A 367 14.54 -18.68 -6.41
N LYS A 368 15.54 -17.89 -6.82
CA LYS A 368 16.95 -18.31 -6.84
C LYS A 368 17.43 -18.80 -5.47
N HIS A 369 16.97 -18.15 -4.41
CA HIS A 369 17.33 -18.47 -3.03
C HIS A 369 16.31 -19.38 -2.32
N LYS A 370 15.29 -19.88 -3.04
CA LYS A 370 14.23 -20.76 -2.50
C LYS A 370 13.53 -20.17 -1.27
N SER A 371 13.37 -18.85 -1.23
CA SER A 371 12.70 -18.15 -0.14
C SER A 371 11.18 -18.30 -0.29
N ILE A 372 10.53 -18.93 0.69
CA ILE A 372 9.06 -19.07 0.74
C ILE A 372 8.37 -17.70 0.70
N LEU A 373 9.02 -16.65 1.22
CA LEU A 373 8.44 -15.30 1.26
C LEU A 373 8.33 -14.63 -0.11
N VAL A 374 8.88 -15.22 -1.18
CA VAL A 374 8.56 -14.79 -2.55
C VAL A 374 7.06 -14.87 -2.85
N LEU A 375 6.35 -15.78 -2.17
CA LEU A 375 4.90 -15.92 -2.28
C LEU A 375 4.14 -14.69 -1.77
N VAL A 376 4.72 -13.91 -0.84
CA VAL A 376 4.15 -12.62 -0.41
C VAL A 376 4.15 -11.61 -1.56
N VAL A 377 5.24 -11.58 -2.36
CA VAL A 377 5.35 -10.69 -3.52
C VAL A 377 4.29 -11.07 -4.57
N PHE A 378 4.14 -12.36 -4.88
CA PHE A 378 3.08 -12.82 -5.78
C PHE A 378 1.68 -12.48 -5.27
N ALA A 379 1.39 -12.76 -4.00
CA ALA A 379 0.09 -12.44 -3.40
C ALA A 379 -0.23 -10.94 -3.48
N PHE A 380 0.76 -10.09 -3.18
CA PHE A 380 0.61 -8.64 -3.27
C PHE A 380 0.30 -8.20 -4.71
N LEU A 381 1.03 -8.73 -5.70
CA LEU A 381 0.81 -8.42 -7.12
C LEU A 381 -0.54 -8.89 -7.64
N ILE A 382 -0.98 -10.11 -7.27
CA ILE A 382 -2.28 -10.65 -7.67
C ILE A 382 -3.40 -9.81 -7.07
N ASP A 383 -3.30 -9.45 -5.78
CA ASP A 383 -4.30 -8.62 -5.12
C ASP A 383 -4.37 -7.21 -5.73
N SER A 384 -3.22 -6.65 -6.10
CA SER A 384 -3.09 -5.33 -6.75
C SER A 384 -3.88 -5.17 -8.07
N ILE A 385 -4.33 -6.26 -8.70
CA ILE A 385 -5.14 -6.21 -9.94
C ILE A 385 -6.57 -5.72 -9.65
N PHE A 386 -7.16 -6.13 -8.52
CA PHE A 386 -8.58 -5.89 -8.21
C PHE A 386 -8.80 -5.16 -6.87
N SER A 387 -7.71 -4.84 -6.18
CA SER A 387 -7.68 -4.22 -4.87
C SER A 387 -6.63 -3.10 -4.85
N PHE A 388 -6.31 -2.62 -3.65
CA PHE A 388 -5.43 -1.48 -3.43
C PHE A 388 -4.52 -1.68 -2.21
N PRO A 389 -3.80 -2.82 -2.10
CA PRO A 389 -2.94 -3.10 -0.96
C PRO A 389 -1.79 -2.07 -0.82
N LYS A 390 -1.38 -1.36 -1.88
CA LYS A 390 -0.32 -0.33 -1.78
C LYS A 390 -0.69 0.85 -0.86
N GLU A 391 -1.97 1.19 -0.77
CA GLU A 391 -2.44 2.29 0.08
C GLU A 391 -2.37 1.91 1.58
N ARG A 392 -2.32 0.60 1.88
CA ARG A 392 -2.50 0.08 3.24
C ARG A 392 -1.16 -0.22 3.90
N ILE A 393 -0.91 0.50 4.99
CA ILE A 393 0.36 0.44 5.73
C ILE A 393 0.71 -0.97 6.18
N VAL A 394 -0.28 -1.71 6.68
CA VAL A 394 -0.06 -3.06 7.20
C VAL A 394 0.35 -4.03 6.08
N HIS A 395 -0.25 -3.90 4.89
CA HIS A 395 0.13 -4.65 3.70
C HIS A 395 1.53 -4.26 3.21
N THR A 396 1.82 -2.95 3.09
CA THR A 396 3.14 -2.47 2.67
C THR A 396 4.24 -2.82 3.66
N LEU A 397 3.93 -2.88 4.97
CA LEU A 397 4.86 -3.29 6.01
C LEU A 397 5.22 -4.77 5.90
N ILE A 398 4.22 -5.66 5.72
CA ILE A 398 4.45 -7.09 5.49
C ILE A 398 5.26 -7.31 4.19
N LEU A 399 4.93 -6.57 3.12
CA LEU A 399 5.69 -6.59 1.88
C LEU A 399 7.14 -6.12 2.10
N ALA A 400 7.36 -4.97 2.74
CA ALA A 400 8.68 -4.42 3.02
C ALA A 400 9.54 -5.37 3.87
N THR A 401 8.95 -5.99 4.89
CA THR A 401 9.64 -6.99 5.70
C THR A 401 10.03 -8.23 4.88
N SER A 402 9.13 -8.71 4.02
CA SER A 402 9.39 -9.83 3.12
C SER A 402 10.51 -9.51 2.11
N ILE A 403 10.50 -8.29 1.55
CA ILE A 403 11.57 -7.77 0.68
C ILE A 403 12.91 -7.79 1.40
N GLY A 404 12.97 -7.28 2.64
CA GLY A 404 14.20 -7.30 3.43
C GLY A 404 14.74 -8.72 3.63
N ILE A 405 13.86 -9.69 3.90
CA ILE A 405 14.25 -11.09 4.09
C ILE A 405 14.76 -11.70 2.78
N ILE A 406 14.07 -11.46 1.65
CA ILE A 406 14.48 -11.97 0.33
C ILE A 406 15.86 -11.41 -0.06
N LEU A 407 16.06 -10.10 0.10
CA LEU A 407 17.31 -9.43 -0.27
C LEU A 407 18.47 -9.81 0.65
N ARG A 408 18.20 -10.21 1.90
CA ARG A 408 19.22 -10.65 2.87
C ARG A 408 20.15 -11.72 2.29
N ASP A 409 19.58 -12.63 1.50
CA ASP A 409 20.24 -13.85 1.00
C ASP A 409 20.96 -13.63 -0.33
N ASP A 410 20.81 -12.45 -0.95
CA ASP A 410 21.51 -12.12 -2.19
C ASP A 410 23.01 -11.95 -1.95
N LYS A 411 23.78 -12.90 -2.47
CA LYS A 411 25.24 -12.92 -2.38
C LYS A 411 25.89 -11.73 -3.08
N LYS A 412 25.30 -11.17 -4.15
CA LYS A 412 25.84 -9.97 -4.81
C LYS A 412 25.71 -8.75 -3.90
N LEU A 413 24.63 -8.67 -3.14
CA LEU A 413 24.42 -7.61 -2.17
C LEU A 413 25.17 -7.84 -0.87
N PHE A 414 25.43 -9.06 -0.41
CA PHE A 414 25.90 -9.22 0.97
C PHE A 414 27.09 -10.13 1.18
N HIS A 415 27.65 -10.72 0.12
CA HIS A 415 28.95 -11.36 0.18
C HIS A 415 30.07 -10.43 -0.32
N LYS A 416 31.18 -10.43 0.43
CA LYS A 416 32.49 -9.93 -0.02
C LYS A 416 33.05 -10.98 -0.98
N ASN A 417 33.64 -10.55 -2.11
CA ASN A 417 34.61 -11.38 -2.81
C ASN A 417 35.62 -11.87 -1.75
N SER A 418 35.77 -13.18 -1.63
CA SER A 418 36.72 -13.78 -0.72
C SER A 418 38.13 -13.42 -1.18
N THR A 419 38.72 -12.37 -0.62
CA THR A 419 40.17 -12.22 -0.45
C THR A 419 40.70 -13.24 0.57
N GLN A 420 40.30 -14.50 0.42
CA GLN A 420 40.82 -15.67 1.14
C GLN A 420 41.36 -16.70 0.14
N LYS A 421 41.27 -16.46 -1.17
CA LYS A 421 41.87 -17.34 -2.18
C LYS A 421 43.35 -17.04 -2.47
N GLU A 422 43.87 -15.86 -2.11
CA GLU A 422 45.29 -15.52 -2.32
C GLU A 422 46.18 -15.93 -1.14
N GLU A 423 45.75 -15.77 0.12
CA GLU A 423 46.55 -16.25 1.28
C GLU A 423 46.62 -17.79 1.36
N VAL A 424 45.61 -18.53 0.90
CA VAL A 424 45.64 -19.99 0.92
C VAL A 424 46.50 -20.57 -0.22
N SER A 425 46.74 -19.81 -1.30
CA SER A 425 47.71 -20.20 -2.33
C SER A 425 49.16 -19.93 -1.93
N GLU A 426 49.43 -18.85 -1.18
CA GLU A 426 50.77 -18.56 -0.67
C GLU A 426 51.18 -19.53 0.46
N ILE A 427 50.28 -19.86 1.38
CA ILE A 427 50.57 -20.83 2.46
C ILE A 427 50.79 -22.25 1.90
N LYS A 428 50.08 -22.63 0.83
CA LYS A 428 50.29 -23.93 0.16
C LYS A 428 51.53 -23.96 -0.74
N GLN A 429 52.06 -22.82 -1.18
CA GLN A 429 53.34 -22.74 -1.86
C GLN A 429 54.50 -22.80 -0.86
N GLU A 430 54.40 -22.15 0.30
CA GLU A 430 55.42 -22.22 1.35
C GLU A 430 55.51 -23.61 2.00
N GLU A 431 54.38 -24.29 2.26
CA GLU A 431 54.41 -25.67 2.79
C GLU A 431 54.99 -26.68 1.77
N LYS A 432 54.87 -26.42 0.46
CA LYS A 432 55.49 -27.29 -0.57
C LYS A 432 56.99 -27.07 -0.71
N ILE A 433 57.50 -25.86 -0.43
CA ILE A 433 58.94 -25.55 -0.52
C ILE A 433 59.72 -26.13 0.68
N ILE A 434 59.06 -26.39 1.82
CA ILE A 434 59.72 -26.91 3.03
C ILE A 434 59.85 -28.46 3.02
N LEU A 435 59.18 -29.17 2.13
CA LEU A 435 59.15 -30.64 2.09
C LEU A 435 60.21 -31.31 1.19
N GLU A 436 61.06 -30.54 0.52
CA GLU A 436 62.15 -31.07 -0.32
C GLU A 436 63.54 -30.58 0.14
N THR A 437 64.00 -31.05 1.30
CA THR A 437 65.45 -31.16 1.56
C THR A 437 65.78 -32.39 2.41
N PRO A 438 66.84 -33.17 2.08
CA PRO A 438 67.11 -34.44 2.74
C PRO A 438 67.91 -34.27 4.04
N LYS A 439 67.65 -35.15 5.02
CA LYS A 439 68.48 -35.33 6.23
C LYS A 439 69.94 -35.64 5.85
N PRO A 440 70.95 -35.20 6.63
CA PRO A 440 71.45 -36.11 7.67
C PRO A 440 72.06 -35.49 8.96
N THR A 441 72.05 -36.36 9.98
CA THR A 441 73.07 -36.60 11.03
C THR A 441 73.19 -35.80 12.33
N LYS A 442 73.32 -36.62 13.38
CA LYS A 442 73.66 -36.40 14.79
C LYS A 442 74.88 -35.48 14.98
N LYS A 443 74.70 -34.36 15.70
CA LYS A 443 75.57 -33.86 16.79
C LYS A 443 75.05 -32.47 17.21
N GLN A 444 74.58 -32.35 18.44
CA GLN A 444 74.93 -31.28 19.41
C GLN A 444 73.97 -31.30 20.60
N LYS A 445 74.28 -32.19 21.55
CA LYS A 445 74.03 -31.93 22.97
C LYS A 445 74.99 -30.81 23.38
N LYS A 446 74.47 -29.62 23.71
CA LYS A 446 74.96 -28.66 24.73
C LYS A 446 74.44 -27.26 24.43
N LYS A 447 73.32 -26.90 25.06
CA LYS A 447 73.05 -25.57 25.65
C LYS A 447 71.66 -25.60 26.29
N LYS A 448 71.53 -26.38 27.36
CA LYS A 448 70.52 -26.17 28.41
C LYS A 448 71.25 -25.49 29.56
N LYS A 449 71.21 -24.16 29.61
CA LYS A 449 71.25 -23.32 30.82
C LYS A 449 71.22 -21.86 30.36
N ASN A 450 70.41 -21.07 31.05
CA ASN A 450 70.10 -19.65 30.84
C ASN A 450 69.07 -19.38 29.73
N ILE A 451 67.78 -19.45 30.09
CA ILE A 451 66.95 -18.26 30.36
C ILE A 451 65.66 -18.80 31.00
N GLN A 452 65.66 -18.81 32.33
CA GLN A 452 64.46 -18.82 33.15
C GLN A 452 63.95 -17.38 33.12
N ASN A 453 62.92 -17.13 32.31
CA ASN A 453 61.93 -16.05 32.44
C ASN A 453 61.20 -15.89 31.10
N GLN A 454 60.14 -16.67 30.90
CA GLN A 454 59.01 -16.21 30.11
C GLN A 454 57.77 -16.97 30.60
N THR A 455 56.94 -16.18 31.27
CA THR A 455 55.57 -16.42 31.72
C THR A 455 54.79 -17.41 30.85
N GLN A 456 54.15 -18.37 31.51
CA GLN A 456 53.08 -19.21 30.96
C GLN A 456 52.01 -18.33 30.31
N LYS A 457 52.02 -18.23 28.97
CA LYS A 457 50.84 -17.80 28.22
C LYS A 457 49.87 -18.97 28.21
N VAL A 458 48.81 -18.85 29.01
CA VAL A 458 47.55 -19.57 28.82
C VAL A 458 47.16 -19.47 27.34
N PRO A 459 46.75 -20.56 26.66
CA PRO A 459 46.30 -20.47 25.28
C PRO A 459 45.05 -19.58 25.23
N GLN A 460 45.23 -18.33 24.84
CA GLN A 460 44.11 -17.45 24.50
C GLN A 460 43.39 -18.09 23.32
N LYS A 461 42.10 -18.41 23.53
CA LYS A 461 41.16 -18.72 22.44
C LYS A 461 41.39 -17.69 21.31
N PRO A 462 41.47 -18.10 20.04
CA PRO A 462 41.59 -17.15 18.95
C PRO A 462 40.46 -16.13 19.08
N GLN A 463 40.83 -14.89 19.40
CA GLN A 463 39.91 -13.76 19.31
C GLN A 463 39.52 -13.68 17.84
N ILE A 464 38.28 -14.09 17.56
CA ILE A 464 37.63 -13.80 16.29
C ILE A 464 37.60 -12.27 16.21
N ILE A 465 38.53 -11.69 15.46
CA ILE A 465 38.47 -10.27 15.10
C ILE A 465 37.24 -10.15 14.22
N LEU A 466 36.13 -9.73 14.83
CA LEU A 466 34.91 -9.39 14.12
C LEU A 466 35.29 -8.36 13.04
N PRO A 467 34.95 -8.59 11.76
CA PRO A 467 35.23 -7.62 10.72
C PRO A 467 34.63 -6.28 11.16
N SER A 468 35.40 -5.19 11.05
CA SER A 468 34.93 -3.86 11.44
C SER A 468 33.71 -3.50 10.59
N ILE A 469 32.53 -3.69 11.16
CA ILE A 469 31.29 -3.25 10.56
C ILE A 469 31.38 -1.73 10.56
N LYS A 470 31.61 -1.13 9.39
CA LYS A 470 31.45 0.32 9.25
C LYS A 470 29.99 0.64 9.53
N ALA A 471 29.72 1.08 10.75
CA ALA A 471 28.43 1.60 11.17
C ALA A 471 28.05 2.78 10.29
N ILE A 472 26.76 3.13 10.30
CA ILE A 472 26.29 4.34 9.63
C ILE A 472 27.06 5.55 10.14
N PRO A 473 27.63 6.41 9.26
CA PRO A 473 28.21 7.67 9.69
C PRO A 473 27.20 8.54 10.46
N ASN A 474 27.63 9.18 11.55
CA ASN A 474 26.72 9.95 12.41
C ASN A 474 25.89 10.99 11.64
N TYR A 475 26.47 11.71 10.67
CA TYR A 475 25.74 12.68 9.85
C TYR A 475 24.60 12.04 9.04
N PHE A 476 24.81 10.83 8.52
CA PHE A 476 23.80 10.10 7.75
C PHE A 476 22.70 9.57 8.68
N ALA A 477 23.06 9.13 9.89
CA ALA A 477 22.09 8.71 10.90
C ALA A 477 21.23 9.90 11.36
N TYR A 478 21.83 11.06 11.65
CA TYR A 478 21.08 12.25 12.08
C TYR A 478 20.19 12.83 10.98
N SER A 479 20.63 12.84 9.72
CA SER A 479 19.76 13.23 8.59
C SER A 479 18.61 12.25 8.37
N SER A 480 18.87 10.94 8.50
CA SER A 480 17.82 9.91 8.45
C SER A 480 16.80 10.05 9.58
N LEU A 481 17.25 10.36 10.80
CA LEU A 481 16.39 10.65 11.94
C LEU A 481 15.56 11.91 11.71
N LEU A 482 16.16 12.98 11.17
CA LEU A 482 15.43 14.20 10.82
C LEU A 482 14.32 13.91 9.79
N ILE A 483 14.61 13.14 8.74
CA ILE A 483 13.63 12.73 7.73
C ILE A 483 12.47 11.94 8.36
N LEU A 484 12.76 10.96 9.22
CA LEU A 484 11.73 10.20 9.93
C LEU A 484 10.93 11.08 10.91
N GLY A 485 11.57 12.06 11.53
CA GLY A 485 10.91 13.08 12.37
C GLY A 485 9.93 13.95 11.57
N ILE A 486 10.32 14.39 10.37
CA ILE A 486 9.44 15.11 9.44
C ILE A 486 8.28 14.22 9.00
N CYS A 487 8.55 12.95 8.66
CA CYS A 487 7.52 11.98 8.29
C CYS A 487 6.47 11.80 9.41
N PHE A 488 6.92 11.69 10.65
CA PHE A 488 6.03 11.65 11.82
C PHE A 488 5.21 12.94 11.94
N TYR A 489 5.87 14.10 11.91
CA TYR A 489 5.19 15.40 12.04
C TYR A 489 4.09 15.58 10.99
N VAL A 490 4.41 15.33 9.71
CA VAL A 490 3.44 15.46 8.61
C VAL A 490 2.28 14.49 8.79
N SER A 491 2.56 13.22 9.10
CA SER A 491 1.50 12.21 9.32
C SER A 491 0.61 12.56 10.52
N PHE A 492 1.20 13.10 11.59
CA PHE A 492 0.48 13.55 12.77
C PHE A 492 -0.44 14.73 12.45
N VAL A 493 0.07 15.75 11.75
CA VAL A 493 -0.71 16.92 11.31
C VAL A 493 -1.86 16.49 10.41
N GLN A 494 -1.60 15.65 9.40
CA GLN A 494 -2.62 15.12 8.50
C GLN A 494 -3.69 14.34 9.27
N ASN A 495 -3.30 13.44 10.17
CA ASN A 495 -4.26 12.66 10.97
C ASN A 495 -5.12 13.56 11.86
N ARG A 496 -4.49 14.51 12.57
CA ARG A 496 -5.17 15.48 13.44
C ARG A 496 -6.18 16.32 12.66
N ASP A 497 -5.77 16.88 11.53
CA ASP A 497 -6.60 17.76 10.72
C ASP A 497 -7.72 16.98 10.03
N LYS A 498 -7.45 15.74 9.55
CA LYS A 498 -8.48 14.86 9.01
C LYS A 498 -9.51 14.50 10.07
N ALA A 499 -9.12 14.21 11.32
CA ALA A 499 -10.06 13.98 12.41
C ALA A 499 -10.96 15.20 12.69
N LYS A 500 -10.40 16.43 12.65
CA LYS A 500 -11.18 17.67 12.81
C LYS A 500 -12.24 17.87 11.71
N THR A 501 -12.06 17.31 10.51
CA THR A 501 -13.11 17.38 9.45
C THR A 501 -14.41 16.69 9.85
N ILE A 502 -14.39 15.74 10.80
CA ILE A 502 -15.63 15.12 11.33
C ILE A 502 -16.44 16.16 12.12
N ASN A 503 -15.77 16.97 12.94
CA ASN A 503 -16.42 18.06 13.68
C ASN A 503 -16.96 19.12 12.71
N LEU A 504 -16.21 19.40 11.63
CA LEU A 504 -16.67 20.30 10.57
C LEU A 504 -17.99 19.81 9.95
N LEU A 505 -18.08 18.51 9.62
CA LEU A 505 -19.29 17.89 9.10
C LEU A 505 -20.44 17.95 10.13
N SER A 506 -20.18 17.65 11.39
CA SER A 506 -21.16 17.73 12.48
C SER A 506 -21.72 19.15 12.69
N TYR A 507 -20.86 20.18 12.64
CA TYR A 507 -21.29 21.57 12.72
C TYR A 507 -22.13 22.00 11.52
N ASN A 508 -21.80 21.54 10.31
CA ASN A 508 -22.64 21.78 9.15
C ASN A 508 -24.00 21.10 9.26
N GLN A 509 -24.05 19.85 9.73
CA GLN A 509 -25.31 19.12 9.95
C GLN A 509 -26.20 19.80 11.00
N SER A 510 -25.61 20.31 12.08
CA SER A 510 -26.31 21.06 13.14
C SER A 510 -26.53 22.55 12.81
N ARG A 511 -26.17 23.00 11.60
CA ARG A 511 -26.27 24.40 11.14
C ARG A 511 -25.53 25.41 12.04
N ASN A 512 -24.50 24.98 12.75
CA ASN A 512 -23.65 25.85 13.56
C ASN A 512 -22.56 26.53 12.71
N PHE A 513 -22.97 27.40 11.79
CA PHE A 513 -22.07 28.02 10.80
C PHE A 513 -21.00 28.93 11.42
N LYS A 514 -21.28 29.51 12.59
CA LYS A 514 -20.31 30.32 13.34
C LYS A 514 -19.13 29.49 13.85
N ALA A 515 -19.34 28.21 14.14
CA ALA A 515 -18.26 27.28 14.53
C ALA A 515 -17.52 26.69 13.32
N VAL A 516 -18.18 26.60 12.16
CA VAL A 516 -17.58 26.07 10.91
C VAL A 516 -16.41 26.92 10.44
N LEU A 517 -16.58 28.25 10.41
CA LEU A 517 -15.56 29.17 9.88
C LEU A 517 -14.20 29.09 10.63
N PRO A 518 -14.12 29.31 11.96
CA PRO A 518 -12.84 29.25 12.66
C PRO A 518 -12.23 27.84 12.63
N LEU A 519 -13.05 26.78 12.62
CA LEU A 519 -12.54 25.42 12.48
C LEU A 519 -11.93 25.19 11.08
N ALA A 520 -12.60 25.66 10.03
CA ALA A 520 -12.09 25.57 8.67
C ALA A 520 -10.81 26.40 8.46
N ASP A 521 -10.70 27.57 9.12
CA ASP A 521 -9.48 28.39 9.09
C ASP A 521 -8.31 27.73 9.83
N GLN A 522 -8.57 26.93 10.86
CA GLN A 522 -7.56 26.14 11.56
C GLN A 522 -7.08 24.92 10.78
N LEU A 523 -7.85 24.42 9.82
CA LEU A 523 -7.45 23.28 9.01
C LEU A 523 -6.36 23.69 8.03
N ASN A 524 -5.27 22.94 7.96
CA ASN A 524 -4.25 23.15 6.94
C ASN A 524 -4.79 22.64 5.59
N SER A 525 -5.44 23.52 4.84
CA SER A 525 -6.08 23.21 3.55
C SER A 525 -5.10 22.67 2.50
N TYR A 526 -3.79 22.83 2.67
CA TYR A 526 -2.79 22.23 1.78
C TYR A 526 -2.61 20.72 2.06
N PHE A 527 -2.51 20.33 3.34
CA PHE A 527 -2.34 18.92 3.73
C PHE A 527 -3.65 18.13 3.79
N VAL A 528 -4.75 18.81 4.14
CA VAL A 528 -6.11 18.24 4.20
C VAL A 528 -7.06 19.16 3.41
N PRO A 529 -7.04 19.03 2.07
CA PRO A 529 -7.82 19.88 1.17
C PRO A 529 -9.31 19.51 1.15
N SER A 530 -9.65 18.30 1.59
CA SER A 530 -11.00 17.76 1.56
C SER A 530 -11.39 17.01 2.83
N ASP A 531 -12.69 16.93 3.07
CA ASP A 531 -13.27 16.01 4.05
C ASP A 531 -13.19 14.53 3.59
N TYR A 532 -13.83 13.62 4.32
CA TYR A 532 -13.88 12.18 3.99
C TYR A 532 -14.69 11.87 2.72
N PHE A 533 -15.57 12.78 2.30
CA PHE A 533 -16.39 12.65 1.11
C PHE A 533 -15.79 13.38 -0.10
N ILE A 534 -14.54 13.85 -0.01
CA ILE A 534 -13.83 14.55 -1.10
C ILE A 534 -14.45 15.95 -1.37
N ASN A 535 -15.20 16.52 -0.41
CA ASN A 535 -15.62 17.92 -0.52
C ASN A 535 -14.53 18.86 -0.02
N SER A 536 -14.29 19.95 -0.75
CA SER A 536 -13.30 20.96 -0.37
C SER A 536 -13.61 21.60 0.98
N ILE A 537 -12.60 21.86 1.80
CA ILE A 537 -12.74 22.67 3.02
C ILE A 537 -13.30 24.06 2.70
N TYR A 538 -12.91 24.64 1.55
CA TYR A 538 -13.48 25.91 1.10
C TYR A 538 -14.95 25.83 0.72
N MET A 539 -15.44 24.65 0.31
CA MET A 539 -16.87 24.44 0.07
C MET A 539 -17.66 24.61 1.37
N HIS A 540 -17.16 24.05 2.47
CA HIS A 540 -17.78 24.20 3.79
C HIS A 540 -17.79 25.66 4.25
N LYS A 541 -16.70 26.41 4.01
CA LYS A 541 -16.67 27.86 4.27
C LYS A 541 -17.67 28.63 3.42
N GLY A 542 -17.73 28.34 2.13
CA GLY A 542 -18.67 28.98 1.21
C GLY A 542 -20.12 28.76 1.63
N TYR A 543 -20.46 27.54 2.04
CA TYR A 543 -21.78 27.21 2.54
C TYR A 543 -22.13 27.93 3.85
N ALA A 544 -21.18 27.99 4.79
CA ALA A 544 -21.35 28.73 6.04
C ALA A 544 -21.58 30.24 5.78
N TYR A 545 -20.78 30.88 4.93
CA TYR A 545 -20.95 32.30 4.59
C TYR A 545 -22.28 32.58 3.90
N LEU A 546 -22.75 31.68 3.02
CA LEU A 546 -24.04 31.84 2.36
C LEU A 546 -25.19 31.85 3.38
N ASN A 547 -25.17 30.95 4.35
CA ASN A 547 -26.17 30.90 5.44
C ASN A 547 -26.04 32.07 6.43
N LEU A 548 -24.87 32.68 6.52
CA LEU A 548 -24.62 33.92 7.27
C LEU A 548 -24.89 35.18 6.44
N GLN A 549 -25.60 35.07 5.32
CA GLN A 549 -25.99 36.19 4.44
C GLN A 549 -24.80 36.97 3.85
N ASN A 550 -23.64 36.32 3.66
CA ASN A 550 -22.46 36.90 3.02
C ASN A 550 -22.13 36.19 1.69
N PRO A 551 -22.90 36.45 0.61
CA PRO A 551 -22.72 35.77 -0.67
C PRO A 551 -21.39 36.11 -1.37
N LYS A 552 -20.82 37.29 -1.09
CA LYS A 552 -19.51 37.69 -1.65
C LYS A 552 -18.39 36.81 -1.10
N ALA A 553 -18.32 36.65 0.22
CA ALA A 553 -17.35 35.75 0.85
C ALA A 553 -17.61 34.28 0.48
N ALA A 554 -18.88 33.89 0.33
CA ALA A 554 -19.24 32.55 -0.14
C ALA A 554 -18.65 32.26 -1.51
N LYS A 555 -18.85 33.15 -2.48
CA LYS A 555 -18.32 33.02 -3.84
C LYS A 555 -16.80 32.95 -3.88
N GLU A 556 -16.12 33.81 -3.12
CA GLU A 556 -14.65 33.80 -3.04
C GLU A 556 -14.12 32.45 -2.56
N ASN A 557 -14.73 31.87 -1.52
CA ASN A 557 -14.32 30.56 -1.02
C ASN A 557 -14.65 29.45 -2.03
N TYR A 558 -15.83 29.47 -2.67
CA TYR A 558 -16.12 28.48 -3.70
C TYR A 558 -15.16 28.54 -4.90
N LEU A 559 -14.73 29.74 -5.31
CA LEU A 559 -13.71 29.92 -6.35
C LEU A 559 -12.35 29.35 -5.91
N LYS A 560 -11.89 29.63 -4.68
CA LYS A 560 -10.69 28.97 -4.11
C LYS A 560 -10.82 27.45 -4.06
N GLY A 561 -12.02 26.94 -3.78
CA GLY A 561 -12.33 25.51 -3.87
C GLY A 561 -12.17 24.96 -5.29
N LEU A 562 -12.61 25.71 -6.31
CA LEU A 562 -12.46 25.32 -7.73
C LEU A 562 -11.02 25.38 -8.22
N GLU A 563 -10.18 26.25 -7.67
CA GLU A 563 -8.74 26.22 -7.95
C GLU A 563 -8.11 24.89 -7.50
N GLN A 564 -8.55 24.36 -6.36
CA GLN A 564 -8.08 23.07 -5.82
C GLN A 564 -8.75 21.85 -6.45
N MET A 565 -10.03 21.96 -6.81
CA MET A 565 -10.86 20.86 -7.30
C MET A 565 -11.67 21.32 -8.53
N PRO A 566 -11.00 21.52 -9.69
CA PRO A 566 -11.59 22.16 -10.86
C PRO A 566 -12.77 21.39 -11.49
N TYR A 567 -12.87 20.09 -11.18
CA TYR A 567 -13.93 19.21 -11.69
C TYR A 567 -14.94 18.81 -10.61
N SER A 568 -15.01 19.54 -9.49
CA SER A 568 -16.05 19.32 -8.48
C SER A 568 -17.39 19.86 -8.96
N ILE A 569 -18.34 18.96 -9.22
CA ILE A 569 -19.70 19.30 -9.67
C ILE A 569 -20.40 20.19 -8.63
N ALA A 570 -20.26 19.86 -7.35
CA ALA A 570 -20.86 20.63 -6.26
C ALA A 570 -20.36 22.08 -6.24
N LEU A 571 -19.05 22.29 -6.36
CA LEU A 571 -18.48 23.64 -6.40
C LEU A 571 -18.88 24.40 -7.67
N LEU A 572 -18.85 23.75 -8.85
CA LEU A 572 -19.27 24.36 -10.11
C LEU A 572 -20.72 24.84 -10.03
N LYS A 573 -21.61 24.01 -9.48
CA LYS A 573 -23.03 24.34 -9.27
C LYS A 573 -23.19 25.57 -8.37
N GLN A 574 -22.52 25.59 -7.21
CA GLN A 574 -22.64 26.70 -6.26
C GLN A 574 -22.13 28.02 -6.86
N VAL A 575 -21.01 27.99 -7.60
CA VAL A 575 -20.49 29.19 -8.26
C VAL A 575 -21.42 29.66 -9.39
N ALA A 576 -21.96 28.73 -10.19
CA ALA A 576 -22.91 29.05 -11.25
C ALA A 576 -24.14 29.79 -10.69
N VAL A 577 -24.77 29.25 -9.65
CA VAL A 577 -25.94 29.86 -9.00
C VAL A 577 -25.65 31.28 -8.48
N LEU A 578 -24.48 31.50 -7.89
CA LEU A 578 -24.09 32.84 -7.42
C LEU A 578 -23.92 33.84 -8.58
N TYR A 579 -23.38 33.40 -9.73
CA TYR A 579 -23.32 34.24 -10.92
C TYR A 579 -24.71 34.53 -11.51
N GLN A 580 -25.64 33.56 -11.45
CA GLN A 580 -27.03 33.79 -11.86
C GLN A 580 -27.70 34.88 -11.01
N ASN A 581 -27.52 34.83 -9.69
CA ASN A 581 -28.05 35.83 -8.76
C ASN A 581 -27.44 37.23 -8.99
N GLU A 582 -26.18 37.28 -9.46
CA GLU A 582 -25.52 38.52 -9.89
C GLU A 582 -25.90 38.97 -11.30
N LYS A 583 -26.82 38.27 -11.98
CA LYS A 583 -27.20 38.49 -13.39
C LYS A 583 -26.04 38.37 -14.39
N LYS A 584 -24.97 37.66 -14.01
CA LYS A 584 -23.80 37.36 -14.85
C LYS A 584 -24.00 36.03 -15.56
N TYR A 585 -24.95 36.00 -16.49
CA TYR A 585 -25.44 34.78 -17.12
C TYR A 585 -24.36 34.04 -17.93
N ASP A 586 -23.44 34.75 -18.60
CA ASP A 586 -22.34 34.11 -19.34
C ASP A 586 -21.38 33.34 -18.42
N SER A 587 -21.07 33.89 -17.25
CA SER A 587 -20.25 33.20 -16.24
C SER A 587 -20.99 31.98 -15.67
N ALA A 588 -22.30 32.09 -15.44
CA ALA A 588 -23.11 30.95 -15.00
C ALA A 588 -23.11 29.82 -16.04
N ILE A 589 -23.36 30.16 -17.32
CA ILE A 589 -23.34 29.21 -18.45
C ILE A 589 -21.98 28.52 -18.55
N PHE A 590 -20.87 29.24 -18.40
CA PHE A 590 -19.52 28.67 -18.43
C PHE A 590 -19.33 27.55 -17.39
N HIS A 591 -19.85 27.74 -16.17
CA HIS A 591 -19.74 26.72 -15.12
C HIS A 591 -20.69 25.53 -15.35
N TYR A 592 -21.90 25.77 -15.85
CA TYR A 592 -22.81 24.68 -16.23
C TYR A 592 -22.28 23.86 -17.42
N ASP A 593 -21.64 24.49 -18.42
CA ASP A 593 -20.98 23.80 -19.53
C ASP A 593 -19.84 22.89 -19.04
N LYS A 594 -19.06 23.34 -18.05
CA LYS A 594 -18.07 22.48 -17.38
C LYS A 594 -18.71 21.27 -16.70
N MET A 595 -19.83 21.46 -16.00
CA MET A 595 -20.57 20.34 -15.38
C MET A 595 -21.10 19.36 -16.44
N GLN A 596 -21.61 19.88 -17.55
CA GLN A 596 -22.09 19.08 -18.66
C GLN A 596 -20.97 18.25 -19.31
N LYS A 597 -19.75 18.76 -19.40
CA LYS A 597 -18.59 17.96 -19.86
C LYS A 597 -18.26 16.80 -18.91
N ILE A 598 -18.48 16.99 -17.61
CA ILE A 598 -18.26 15.95 -16.59
C ILE A 598 -19.40 14.92 -16.60
N ILE A 599 -20.65 15.36 -16.80
CA ILE A 599 -21.82 14.49 -16.95
C ILE A 599 -22.60 14.90 -18.20
N PRO A 600 -22.25 14.35 -19.37
CA PRO A 600 -22.83 14.74 -20.67
C PRO A 600 -24.35 14.67 -20.76
N HIS A 601 -24.98 13.83 -19.95
CA HIS A 601 -26.42 13.55 -20.01
C HIS A 601 -27.16 13.97 -18.73
N LEU A 602 -26.63 14.92 -17.96
CA LEU A 602 -27.29 15.45 -16.76
C LEU A 602 -28.38 16.47 -17.14
N PRO A 603 -29.69 16.13 -17.03
CA PRO A 603 -30.78 17.00 -17.52
C PRO A 603 -30.79 18.39 -16.85
N GLU A 604 -30.46 18.44 -15.55
CA GLU A 604 -30.39 19.68 -14.78
C GLU A 604 -29.47 20.71 -15.44
N THR A 605 -28.31 20.30 -15.99
CA THR A 605 -27.36 21.25 -16.61
C THR A 605 -27.92 21.88 -17.88
N TYR A 606 -28.59 21.11 -18.73
CA TYR A 606 -29.23 21.62 -19.95
C TYR A 606 -30.33 22.63 -19.61
N GLN A 607 -31.18 22.30 -18.63
CA GLN A 607 -32.25 23.19 -18.19
C GLN A 607 -31.68 24.51 -17.63
N GLN A 608 -30.62 24.45 -16.83
CA GLN A 608 -29.99 25.65 -16.29
C GLN A 608 -29.33 26.50 -17.38
N ILE A 609 -28.62 25.91 -18.34
CA ILE A 609 -28.03 26.64 -19.47
C ILE A 609 -29.13 27.31 -20.30
N TYR A 610 -30.20 26.58 -20.62
CA TYR A 610 -31.39 27.10 -21.30
C TYR A 610 -31.98 28.33 -20.59
N ASN A 611 -32.24 28.22 -19.28
CA ASN A 611 -32.79 29.31 -18.47
C ASN A 611 -31.88 30.54 -18.49
N ASN A 612 -30.56 30.37 -18.43
CA ASN A 612 -29.61 31.49 -18.50
C ASN A 612 -29.60 32.18 -19.86
N TYR A 613 -29.72 31.43 -20.97
CA TYR A 613 -29.84 32.02 -22.30
C TYR A 613 -31.12 32.85 -22.43
N LEU A 614 -32.24 32.37 -21.90
CA LEU A 614 -33.48 33.16 -21.87
C LEU A 614 -33.36 34.43 -21.02
N LEU A 615 -32.80 34.31 -19.81
CA LEU A 615 -32.64 35.45 -18.90
C LEU A 615 -31.73 36.56 -19.47
N LYS A 616 -30.80 36.21 -20.36
CA LYS A 616 -29.96 37.19 -21.08
C LYS A 616 -30.53 37.64 -22.45
N GLY A 617 -31.70 37.15 -22.84
CA GLY A 617 -32.37 37.51 -24.10
C GLY A 617 -31.89 36.75 -25.35
N ASP A 618 -31.10 35.70 -25.21
CA ASP A 618 -30.53 34.90 -26.32
C ASP A 618 -31.41 33.68 -26.62
N THR A 619 -32.55 33.94 -27.26
CA THR A 619 -33.55 32.91 -27.60
C THR A 619 -33.02 31.88 -28.60
N LEU A 620 -32.08 32.26 -29.45
CA LEU A 620 -31.49 31.37 -30.45
C LEU A 620 -30.66 30.26 -29.80
N ASN A 621 -29.76 30.61 -28.88
CA ASN A 621 -28.97 29.60 -28.18
C ASN A 621 -29.80 28.83 -27.15
N ALA A 622 -30.83 29.44 -26.56
CA ALA A 622 -31.80 28.72 -25.74
C ALA A 622 -32.47 27.58 -26.54
N LYS A 623 -32.99 27.87 -27.75
CA LYS A 623 -33.60 26.85 -28.61
C LYS A 623 -32.64 25.70 -28.95
N LYS A 624 -31.37 26.01 -29.26
CA LYS A 624 -30.35 24.99 -29.53
C LYS A 624 -30.10 24.04 -28.35
N MET A 625 -30.29 24.50 -27.11
CA MET A 625 -30.12 23.63 -25.93
C MET A 625 -31.23 22.59 -25.80
N ILE A 626 -32.46 22.92 -26.19
CA ILE A 626 -33.58 21.96 -26.23
C ILE A 626 -33.28 20.88 -27.28
N GLU A 627 -32.82 21.28 -28.46
CA GLU A 627 -32.48 20.34 -29.55
C GLU A 627 -31.38 19.36 -29.15
N LYS A 628 -30.40 19.83 -28.36
CA LYS A 628 -29.28 19.02 -27.84
C LYS A 628 -29.62 18.18 -26.62
N CYS A 629 -30.76 18.39 -25.95
CA CYS A 629 -31.04 17.68 -24.71
C CYS A 629 -31.40 16.20 -24.96
N PRO A 630 -30.77 15.22 -24.30
CA PRO A 630 -31.15 13.81 -24.40
C PRO A 630 -32.47 13.54 -23.65
N ALA A 631 -33.27 12.56 -24.10
CA ALA A 631 -34.43 12.10 -23.33
C ALA A 631 -33.99 11.62 -21.93
N PRO A 632 -34.67 12.01 -20.83
CA PRO A 632 -36.03 12.53 -20.73
C PRO A 632 -36.15 14.07 -20.60
N CYS A 633 -35.11 14.83 -20.94
CA CYS A 633 -35.09 16.30 -20.79
C CYS A 633 -35.92 17.05 -21.85
N LYS A 634 -36.18 16.42 -23.00
CA LYS A 634 -36.94 17.01 -24.11
C LYS A 634 -38.40 17.25 -23.77
#